data_AF-A0A7S4QXX3-F1
#
_entry.id   AF-A0A7S4QXX3-F1
#
_cell.length_a   1.000
_cell.length_b   1.000
_cell.length_c   1.000
_cell.angle_alpha   90.00
_cell.angle_beta   90.00
_cell.angle_gamma   90.00
#
_symmetry.space_group_name_H-M   'P 1'
#
loop_
_entity.id
_entity.type
_entity.pdbx_description
1 polymer ?
#
loop_
_entity_poly.entity_id
_entity_poly.type
_entity_poly.pdbx_seq_one_letter_code
_entity_poly.pdbx_strand_id
1 'polypeptide(L)'
;GIMCAPTCTESLCCTGRYGYCKDNTHAPPPTGGTQPVKYTALQVANNTGDHVCGAGYKDKADKATLVGDSDSQCCDQKTCSDFTCDVGTRMKASPTNPAAGSEPTQADCCEMITGMCSGNGNSDEDVTCGSGYKDKANKATITGTYKSACCDQKTCSDLTCSP
;
A
#
# COMPACT_ATOMS: atom_id res chain seq x y z
N GLY A 1 32.48 -30.76 9.68
CA GLY A 1 31.20 -30.39 10.30
C GLY A 1 31.50 -29.57 11.52
N ILE A 2 31.16 -28.28 11.50
CA ILE A 2 31.41 -27.40 12.65
C ILE A 2 30.34 -27.71 13.70
N MET A 3 30.78 -28.34 14.79
CA MET A 3 29.97 -28.58 15.97
C MET A 3 29.79 -27.25 16.73
N CYS A 4 28.55 -26.82 16.94
CA CYS A 4 28.23 -25.82 17.95
C CYS A 4 28.55 -26.42 19.34
N ALA A 5 29.51 -25.84 20.06
CA ALA A 5 29.77 -26.12 21.47
C ALA A 5 28.98 -25.13 22.36
N PRO A 6 28.61 -25.50 23.61
CA PRO A 6 27.38 -25.09 24.27
C PRO A 6 27.49 -23.85 25.18
N THR A 7 28.46 -22.96 24.97
CA THR A 7 28.71 -21.85 25.91
C THR A 7 28.75 -20.51 25.19
N CYS A 8 27.61 -19.81 25.16
CA CYS A 8 27.63 -18.36 25.08
C CYS A 8 28.36 -17.84 26.34
N THR A 9 29.47 -17.13 26.17
CA THR A 9 30.11 -16.43 27.29
C THR A 9 29.29 -15.18 27.64
N GLU A 10 29.30 -14.78 28.92
CA GLU A 10 28.58 -13.58 29.40
C GLU A 10 28.85 -12.36 28.51
N SER A 11 30.07 -12.14 28.02
CA SER A 11 30.37 -11.00 27.13
C SER A 11 29.67 -11.04 25.76
N LEU A 12 29.36 -12.22 25.22
CA LEU A 12 28.55 -12.43 24.02
C LEU A 12 27.04 -12.41 24.30
N CYS A 13 26.63 -12.62 25.55
CA CYS A 13 25.24 -12.46 26.04
C CYS A 13 24.93 -11.07 26.65
N CYS A 14 25.94 -10.32 27.08
CA CYS A 14 25.84 -9.10 27.90
C CYS A 14 26.34 -7.83 27.20
N THR A 15 26.90 -7.95 25.99
CA THR A 15 26.90 -6.81 25.07
C THR A 15 25.53 -6.79 24.42
N GLY A 16 24.62 -5.97 24.96
CA GLY A 16 23.25 -5.87 24.47
C GLY A 16 23.25 -5.79 22.94
N ARG A 17 22.42 -6.57 22.25
CA ARG A 17 22.17 -6.29 20.84
C ARG A 17 21.04 -5.27 20.81
N TYR A 18 21.31 -4.17 20.12
CA TYR A 18 20.50 -2.96 20.19
C TYR A 18 19.53 -2.96 19.03
N GLY A 19 18.27 -2.77 19.36
CA GLY A 19 17.18 -2.93 18.42
C GLY A 19 17.13 -1.86 17.35
N TYR A 20 17.28 -2.27 16.09
CA TYR A 20 16.73 -1.54 14.97
C TYR A 20 15.26 -1.92 14.79
N CYS A 21 14.48 -1.03 14.16
CA CYS A 21 13.08 -1.25 13.91
C CYS A 21 12.80 -2.52 13.08
N LYS A 22 13.75 -2.93 12.22
CA LYS A 22 13.77 -4.21 11.52
C LYS A 22 15.22 -4.70 11.53
N ASP A 23 15.47 -5.91 12.00
CA ASP A 23 16.77 -6.59 12.01
C ASP A 23 17.70 -6.33 13.23
N ASN A 24 17.77 -7.33 14.10
CA ASN A 24 18.71 -7.44 15.22
C ASN A 24 20.12 -7.90 14.83
N THR A 25 20.44 -7.99 13.53
CA THR A 25 21.73 -8.46 13.00
C THR A 25 22.66 -7.34 12.51
N HIS A 26 22.19 -6.08 12.45
CA HIS A 26 23.03 -4.95 12.06
C HIS A 26 23.86 -4.39 13.23
N ALA A 27 25.07 -3.95 12.89
CA ALA A 27 26.27 -3.72 13.70
C ALA A 27 26.10 -3.21 15.16
N PRO A 28 27.06 -3.54 16.06
CA PRO A 28 27.10 -2.97 17.41
C PRO A 28 27.10 -1.43 17.34
N PRO A 29 26.42 -0.74 18.26
CA PRO A 29 26.24 0.70 18.23
C PRO A 29 27.59 1.39 18.40
N PRO A 30 27.67 2.66 18.00
CA PRO A 30 28.83 3.49 18.30
C PRO A 30 29.09 3.48 19.82
N THR A 31 30.31 3.17 20.22
CA THR A 31 30.74 3.22 21.62
C THR A 31 30.56 4.63 22.17
N GLY A 32 29.59 4.82 23.08
CA GLY A 32 29.44 6.04 23.87
C GLY A 32 28.05 6.68 23.97
N GLY A 33 27.01 6.10 23.35
CA GLY A 33 25.63 6.59 23.46
C GLY A 33 24.72 5.72 24.33
N THR A 34 23.68 6.32 24.92
CA THR A 34 22.59 5.61 25.61
C THR A 34 21.97 4.60 24.64
N GLN A 35 21.95 3.34 25.06
CA GLN A 35 21.52 2.21 24.23
C GLN A 35 19.98 2.21 24.08
N PRO A 36 19.45 2.08 22.86
CA PRO A 36 18.08 2.50 22.57
C PRO A 36 17.01 1.54 23.11
N VAL A 37 17.20 0.21 22.99
CA VAL A 37 16.19 -0.81 23.41
C VAL A 37 16.89 -2.13 23.73
N LYS A 38 16.51 -2.81 24.83
CA LYS A 38 17.00 -4.15 25.20
C LYS A 38 16.08 -5.25 24.68
N TYR A 39 16.50 -5.99 23.65
CA TYR A 39 15.88 -7.28 23.31
C TYR A 39 16.46 -8.43 24.13
N THR A 40 15.65 -9.45 24.39
CA THR A 40 16.13 -10.69 25.01
C THR A 40 17.00 -11.49 24.03
N ALA A 41 17.94 -12.28 24.56
CA ALA A 41 18.77 -13.16 23.73
C ALA A 41 17.94 -14.14 22.88
N LEU A 42 16.75 -14.52 23.34
CA LEU A 42 15.83 -15.38 22.60
C LEU A 42 15.17 -14.67 21.40
N GLN A 43 14.79 -13.40 21.55
CA GLN A 43 14.24 -12.59 20.44
C GLN A 43 15.28 -12.36 19.35
N VAL A 44 16.52 -12.14 19.75
CA VAL A 44 17.66 -12.06 18.83
C VAL A 44 17.87 -13.41 18.12
N ALA A 45 17.93 -14.52 18.87
CA ALA A 45 18.19 -15.85 18.31
C ALA A 45 17.12 -16.31 17.31
N ASN A 46 15.87 -15.86 17.50
CA ASN A 46 14.74 -16.23 16.67
C ASN A 46 14.36 -15.16 15.63
N ASN A 47 15.08 -14.04 15.58
CA ASN A 47 14.75 -12.89 14.74
C ASN A 47 13.31 -12.37 14.95
N THR A 48 12.86 -12.32 16.21
CA THR A 48 11.50 -11.89 16.61
C THR A 48 11.47 -10.57 17.36
N GLY A 49 12.54 -9.76 17.28
CA GLY A 49 12.63 -8.45 17.92
C GLY A 49 11.95 -7.33 17.15
N ASP A 50 11.80 -7.45 15.83
CA ASP A 50 11.35 -6.38 14.95
C ASP A 50 10.07 -5.69 15.43
N HIS A 51 10.07 -4.36 15.36
CA HIS A 51 8.89 -3.57 15.71
C HIS A 51 7.79 -3.85 14.67
N VAL A 52 6.59 -4.22 15.13
CA VAL A 52 5.43 -4.41 14.25
C VAL A 52 4.56 -3.18 14.34
N CYS A 53 4.36 -2.51 13.20
CA CYS A 53 3.53 -1.32 13.12
C CYS A 53 2.08 -1.65 13.48
N GLY A 54 1.49 -0.83 14.35
CA GLY A 54 0.09 -0.94 14.72
C GLY A 54 -0.88 -0.67 13.56
N ALA A 55 -2.17 -0.83 13.84
CA ALA A 55 -3.22 -0.41 12.90
C ALA A 55 -3.08 1.08 12.55
N GLY A 56 -3.32 1.42 11.28
CA GLY A 56 -3.13 2.76 10.74
C GLY A 56 -1.69 3.10 10.37
N TYR A 57 -0.73 2.20 10.59
CA TYR A 57 0.68 2.45 10.29
C TYR A 57 1.27 1.43 9.32
N LYS A 58 2.33 1.81 8.62
CA LYS A 58 3.12 0.97 7.73
C LYS A 58 4.61 1.10 8.05
N ASP A 59 5.40 0.11 7.66
CA ASP A 59 6.86 0.17 7.78
C ASP A 59 7.40 1.43 7.07
N LYS A 60 8.30 2.15 7.73
CA LYS A 60 9.14 3.15 7.04
C LYS A 60 9.99 2.48 5.97
N ALA A 61 10.27 3.19 4.89
CA ALA A 61 11.07 2.65 3.79
C ALA A 61 12.48 2.21 4.25
N ASP A 62 13.07 2.94 5.19
CA ASP A 62 14.40 2.73 5.76
C ASP A 62 14.38 2.02 7.12
N LYS A 63 13.25 1.41 7.50
CA LYS A 63 13.02 0.76 8.81
C LYS A 63 14.14 -0.17 9.25
N ALA A 64 14.82 -0.87 8.34
CA ALA A 64 15.93 -1.75 8.67
C ALA A 64 17.18 -1.05 9.25
N THR A 65 17.27 0.27 9.09
CA THR A 65 18.39 1.09 9.55
C THR A 65 18.01 2.08 10.65
N LEU A 66 16.71 2.15 10.97
CA LEU A 66 16.19 3.04 12.00
C LEU A 66 16.34 2.43 13.38
N VAL A 67 16.84 3.24 14.30
CA VAL A 67 16.93 2.90 15.72
C VAL A 67 15.58 3.18 16.38
N GLY A 68 14.99 2.19 17.06
CA GLY A 68 13.75 2.36 17.81
C GLY A 68 12.93 1.08 18.01
N ASP A 69 11.89 1.19 18.84
CA ASP A 69 10.93 0.13 19.19
C ASP A 69 9.48 0.65 19.29
N SER A 70 9.21 1.81 18.70
CA SER A 70 7.88 2.43 18.73
C SER A 70 7.38 2.78 17.34
N ASP A 71 6.06 2.89 17.17
CA ASP A 71 5.44 3.30 15.91
C ASP A 71 6.00 4.65 15.43
N SER A 72 6.21 5.61 16.33
CA SER A 72 6.75 6.93 15.99
C SER A 72 8.14 6.90 15.34
N GLN A 73 8.96 5.92 15.74
CA GLN A 73 10.33 5.75 15.24
C GLN A 73 10.33 4.89 13.99
N CYS A 74 9.57 3.81 13.99
CA CYS A 74 9.68 2.71 13.03
C CYS A 74 8.67 2.74 11.88
N CYS A 75 7.60 3.51 12.02
CA CYS A 75 6.43 3.41 11.17
C CYS A 75 5.97 4.79 10.66
N ASP A 76 5.41 4.80 9.46
CA ASP A 76 4.72 5.94 8.89
C ASP A 76 3.21 5.75 9.02
N GLN A 77 2.49 6.84 9.27
CA GLN A 77 1.03 6.86 9.21
C GLN A 77 0.59 6.50 7.79
N LYS A 78 -0.31 5.52 7.68
CA LYS A 78 -0.99 5.24 6.41
C LYS A 78 -1.85 6.42 6.04
N THR A 79 -1.80 6.80 4.77
CA THR A 79 -2.61 7.88 4.24
C THR A 79 -3.52 7.35 3.13
N CYS A 80 -4.36 8.21 2.56
CA CYS A 80 -5.16 7.77 1.41
C CYS A 80 -4.32 7.33 0.20
N SER A 81 -3.04 7.73 0.09
CA SER A 81 -2.17 7.20 -0.96
C SER A 81 -1.84 5.71 -0.80
N ASP A 82 -2.03 5.16 0.40
CA ASP A 82 -1.83 3.75 0.70
C ASP A 82 -3.10 2.91 0.51
N PHE A 83 -4.21 3.57 0.16
CA PHE A 83 -5.51 2.95 0.02
C PHE A 83 -5.87 2.71 -1.45
N THR A 84 -6.44 1.55 -1.76
CA THR A 84 -6.94 1.20 -3.08
C THR A 84 -8.46 1.30 -3.08
N CYS A 85 -9.00 2.16 -3.94
CA CYS A 85 -10.44 2.34 -4.06
C CYS A 85 -11.13 1.13 -4.73
N ASP A 86 -12.34 0.82 -4.28
CA ASP A 86 -13.19 -0.21 -4.87
C ASP A 86 -13.52 0.07 -6.35
N VAL A 87 -13.90 -0.97 -7.09
CA VAL A 87 -14.37 -0.85 -8.49
C VAL A 87 -15.54 0.15 -8.59
N GLY A 88 -15.53 0.99 -9.62
CA GLY A 88 -16.55 2.04 -9.81
C GLY A 88 -16.32 3.29 -8.96
N THR A 89 -15.22 3.33 -8.21
CA THR A 89 -14.79 4.51 -7.43
C THR A 89 -13.36 4.90 -7.80
N ARG A 90 -12.98 6.12 -7.43
CA ARG A 90 -11.64 6.66 -7.65
C ARG A 90 -11.19 7.47 -6.43
N MET A 91 -9.90 7.72 -6.34
CA MET A 91 -9.36 8.63 -5.32
C MET A 91 -10.02 10.01 -5.48
N LYS A 92 -10.45 10.60 -4.36
CA LYS A 92 -10.92 12.00 -4.34
C LYS A 92 -9.79 12.91 -4.80
N ALA A 93 -10.13 14.01 -5.46
CA ALA A 93 -9.15 15.06 -5.77
C ALA A 93 -8.55 15.71 -4.51
N SER A 94 -9.31 15.70 -3.42
CA SER A 94 -8.89 16.19 -2.10
C SER A 94 -9.37 15.22 -1.02
N PRO A 95 -8.67 14.08 -0.84
CA PRO A 95 -9.04 13.09 0.15
C PRO A 95 -8.77 13.63 1.56
N THR A 96 -9.55 13.16 2.53
CA THR A 96 -9.28 13.44 3.94
C THR A 96 -8.42 12.32 4.49
N ASN A 97 -7.17 12.61 4.86
CA ASN A 97 -6.33 11.59 5.47
C ASN A 97 -6.87 11.16 6.83
N PRO A 98 -6.71 9.87 7.21
CA PRO A 98 -7.17 9.38 8.50
C PRO A 98 -6.48 10.12 9.65
N ALA A 99 -7.15 10.16 10.80
CA ALA A 99 -6.53 10.59 12.05
C ALA A 99 -5.36 9.65 12.41
N ALA A 100 -4.40 10.15 13.20
CA ALA A 100 -3.25 9.38 13.63
C ALA A 100 -3.67 8.05 14.31
N GLY A 101 -3.08 6.93 13.88
CA GLY A 101 -3.40 5.58 14.33
C GLY A 101 -4.68 4.97 13.77
N SER A 102 -5.35 5.64 12.82
CA SER A 102 -6.50 5.09 12.11
C SER A 102 -6.13 4.61 10.71
N GLU A 103 -6.82 3.59 10.21
CA GLU A 103 -6.69 3.14 8.82
C GLU A 103 -7.42 4.10 7.87
N PRO A 104 -6.91 4.32 6.65
CA PRO A 104 -7.66 5.00 5.61
C PRO A 104 -8.92 4.21 5.24
N THR A 105 -10.01 4.92 4.94
CA THR A 105 -11.30 4.29 4.60
C THR A 105 -11.76 4.66 3.19
N GLN A 106 -12.63 3.81 2.62
CA GLN A 106 -13.27 4.05 1.33
C GLN A 106 -14.01 5.39 1.30
N ALA A 107 -14.70 5.77 2.38
CA ALA A 107 -15.48 7.01 2.44
C ALA A 107 -14.59 8.27 2.48
N ASP A 108 -13.46 8.19 3.18
CA ASP A 108 -12.54 9.32 3.36
C ASP A 108 -11.66 9.55 2.11
N CYS A 109 -11.24 8.45 1.47
CA CYS A 109 -10.28 8.48 0.38
C CYS A 109 -10.92 8.51 -1.01
N CYS A 110 -12.08 7.86 -1.18
CA CYS A 110 -12.62 7.57 -2.50
C CYS A 110 -13.96 8.28 -2.77
N GLU A 111 -14.26 8.50 -4.05
CA GLU A 111 -15.53 9.00 -4.55
C GLU A 111 -16.02 8.14 -5.70
N MET A 112 -17.34 8.13 -5.88
CA MET A 112 -17.97 7.41 -6.98
C MET A 112 -17.55 8.01 -8.33
N ILE A 113 -17.20 7.16 -9.30
CA ILE A 113 -16.99 7.60 -10.68
C ILE A 113 -18.35 7.89 -11.28
N THR A 114 -18.52 9.09 -11.84
CA THR A 114 -19.76 9.52 -12.51
C THR A 114 -19.43 10.30 -13.78
N GLY A 115 -20.39 10.38 -14.70
CA GLY A 115 -20.26 11.18 -15.92
C GLY A 115 -19.26 10.66 -16.94
N MET A 116 -18.81 9.41 -16.81
CA MET A 116 -17.94 8.75 -17.77
C MET A 116 -18.75 7.94 -18.77
N CYS A 117 -18.17 7.66 -19.94
CA CYS A 117 -18.83 6.82 -20.93
C CYS A 117 -18.94 5.35 -20.51
N SER A 118 -18.03 4.88 -19.65
CA SER A 118 -18.10 3.56 -19.00
C SER A 118 -17.29 3.54 -17.70
N GLY A 119 -17.56 2.56 -16.83
CA GLY A 119 -16.85 2.39 -15.57
C GLY A 119 -17.34 3.32 -14.46
N ASN A 120 -18.56 3.86 -14.59
CA ASN A 120 -19.18 4.60 -13.50
C ASN A 120 -19.49 3.66 -12.32
N GLY A 121 -19.62 4.23 -11.13
CA GLY A 121 -19.98 3.46 -9.93
C GLY A 121 -21.39 2.88 -10.00
N ASN A 122 -22.30 3.58 -10.69
CA ASN A 122 -23.55 3.00 -11.15
C ASN A 122 -23.39 2.56 -12.62
N SER A 123 -23.33 1.25 -12.86
CA SER A 123 -23.17 0.71 -14.21
C SER A 123 -24.35 1.05 -15.14
N ASP A 124 -25.53 1.37 -14.61
CA ASP A 124 -26.67 1.79 -15.42
C ASP A 124 -26.46 3.17 -16.07
N GLU A 125 -25.49 3.94 -15.58
CA GLU A 125 -25.08 5.22 -16.16
C GLU A 125 -24.05 5.06 -17.28
N ASP A 126 -23.53 3.85 -17.50
CA ASP A 126 -22.61 3.58 -18.60
C ASP A 126 -23.32 3.65 -19.95
N VAL A 127 -22.71 4.36 -20.91
CA VAL A 127 -23.35 4.62 -22.20
C VAL A 127 -23.28 3.38 -23.08
N THR A 128 -24.43 2.83 -23.44
CA THR A 128 -24.53 1.72 -24.40
C THR A 128 -24.76 2.24 -25.82
N CYS A 129 -23.85 1.94 -26.75
CA CYS A 129 -23.91 2.45 -28.12
C CYS A 129 -25.08 1.87 -28.93
N GLY A 130 -25.47 0.62 -28.68
CA GLY A 130 -26.58 -0.05 -29.36
C GLY A 130 -26.33 -0.29 -30.85
N SER A 131 -27.39 -0.62 -31.60
CA SER A 131 -27.31 -0.98 -33.02
C SER A 131 -26.81 0.18 -33.90
N GLY A 132 -25.96 -0.14 -34.89
CA GLY A 132 -25.39 0.85 -35.82
C GLY A 132 -24.22 1.68 -35.28
N TYR A 133 -23.88 1.54 -34.00
CA TYR A 133 -22.76 2.21 -33.34
C TYR A 133 -21.85 1.21 -32.65
N LYS A 134 -20.61 1.62 -32.39
CA LYS A 134 -19.59 0.90 -31.62
C LYS A 134 -19.00 1.81 -30.56
N ASP A 135 -18.44 1.21 -29.52
CA ASP A 135 -17.69 1.96 -28.51
C ASP A 135 -16.47 2.63 -29.17
N LYS A 136 -16.18 3.87 -28.75
CA LYS A 136 -14.90 4.51 -29.07
C LYS A 136 -13.77 3.71 -28.44
N ALA A 137 -12.62 3.63 -29.12
CA ALA A 137 -11.48 2.81 -28.68
C ALA A 137 -11.03 3.09 -27.23
N ASN A 138 -11.17 4.33 -26.76
CA ASN A 138 -10.79 4.75 -25.41
C ASN A 138 -12.00 5.09 -24.51
N LYS A 139 -13.17 4.49 -24.74
CA LYS A 139 -14.43 4.80 -24.04
C LYS A 139 -14.30 4.95 -22.52
N ALA A 140 -13.54 4.08 -21.85
CA ALA A 140 -13.33 4.12 -20.40
C ALA A 140 -12.65 5.39 -19.87
N THR A 141 -12.00 6.17 -20.72
CA THR A 141 -11.35 7.44 -20.33
C THR A 141 -12.09 8.68 -20.84
N ILE A 142 -13.21 8.49 -21.55
CA ILE A 142 -14.00 9.59 -22.10
C ILE A 142 -15.04 10.04 -21.08
N THR A 143 -15.05 11.34 -20.79
CA THR A 143 -16.17 11.99 -20.09
C THR A 143 -17.34 12.18 -21.04
N GLY A 144 -18.51 11.71 -20.66
CA GLY A 144 -19.72 11.83 -21.47
C GLY A 144 -20.82 10.86 -21.03
N THR A 145 -22.06 11.34 -21.05
CA THR A 145 -23.26 10.55 -20.72
C THR A 145 -24.17 10.30 -21.93
N TYR A 146 -23.72 10.70 -23.13
CA TYR A 146 -24.47 10.61 -24.37
C TYR A 146 -23.74 9.80 -25.43
N LYS A 147 -24.49 9.12 -26.30
CA LYS A 147 -23.94 8.32 -27.41
C LYS A 147 -23.00 9.11 -28.31
N SER A 148 -23.28 10.38 -28.59
CA SER A 148 -22.44 11.22 -29.45
C SER A 148 -21.02 11.41 -28.90
N ALA A 149 -20.85 11.42 -27.58
CA ALA A 149 -19.54 11.53 -26.93
C ALA A 149 -18.83 10.17 -26.85
N CYS A 150 -19.58 9.09 -26.68
CA CYS A 150 -19.03 7.78 -26.29
C CYS A 150 -18.91 6.76 -27.44
N CYS A 151 -19.60 6.99 -28.55
CA CYS A 151 -19.79 6.02 -29.61
C CYS A 151 -19.36 6.56 -30.97
N ASP A 152 -18.86 5.67 -31.81
CA ASP A 152 -18.64 5.92 -33.24
C ASP A 152 -19.71 5.19 -34.06
N GLN A 153 -20.12 5.78 -35.18
CA GLN A 153 -20.97 5.07 -36.13
C GLN A 153 -20.19 3.90 -36.72
N LYS A 154 -20.82 2.73 -36.81
CA LYS A 154 -20.24 1.59 -37.52
C LYS A 154 -20.12 1.91 -39.00
N THR A 155 -19.00 1.52 -39.58
CA THR A 155 -18.72 1.66 -41.00
C THR A 155 -18.63 0.28 -41.65
N CYS A 156 -18.51 0.22 -42.98
CA CYS A 156 -18.36 -1.06 -43.68
C CYS A 156 -17.15 -1.86 -43.21
N SER A 157 -16.09 -1.22 -42.70
CA SER A 157 -14.93 -1.92 -42.14
C SER A 157 -15.21 -2.63 -40.81
N ASP A 158 -16.34 -2.31 -40.17
CA ASP A 158 -16.77 -2.96 -38.92
C ASP A 158 -17.68 -4.17 -39.17
N LEU A 159 -18.01 -4.47 -40.43
CA LEU A 159 -18.86 -5.59 -40.80
C LEU A 159 -17.99 -6.80 -41.15
N THR A 160 -18.20 -7.91 -40.47
CA THR A 160 -17.74 -9.22 -40.92
C THR A 160 -18.77 -9.80 -41.87
N CYS A 161 -18.45 -9.84 -43.17
CA CYS A 161 -19.27 -10.57 -44.13
C CYS A 161 -19.10 -12.07 -43.90
N SER A 162 -20.19 -12.76 -43.62
CA SER A 162 -20.21 -14.22 -43.65
C SER A 162 -20.26 -14.68 -45.11
N PRO A 163 -19.52 -15.74 -45.49
CA PRO A 163 -19.52 -16.27 -46.86
C PRO A 163 -20.90 -16.82 -47.28
#